data_AF-A0A8W7PAN5-F1
#
_entry.id   AF-A0A8W7PAN5-F1
#
_cell.length_a   1.000
_cell.length_b   1.000
_cell.length_c   1.000
_cell.angle_alpha   90.00
_cell.angle_beta   90.00
_cell.angle_gamma   90.00
#
_symmetry.space_group_name_H-M   'P 1'
#
loop_
_entity.id
_entity.type
_entity.pdbx_description
1 polymer ?
#
loop_
_entity_poly.entity_id
_entity_poly.type
_entity_poly.pdbx_seq_one_letter_code
_entity_poly.pdbx_strand_id
1 'polypeptide(L)'
;MNYKFHDRSTAPDSFITQFNKLAKDAYWNRMQDELSLKPPSYNMVIQLIRDIKQSFKSLLRGKNDRALYTVTLLLDEKQLMRGSTQVRNVAILNEFRRIITNLMGMVCCPARDEEIMKLKRETEPIAQLRGIMEVLEKMKYEMANYLLASTRATIMHYSINYEREKFSEIRAAFGRKKFPNTMAWLKRTLSSINSTHSGVVLIQIEKRYPLPELLEIDAGRLVQLKEQMFRLCACAASMQITFKSVPSIVTHPRRQHLAAQLTIASTNFPVKYNQSEMLKNICSCVVASITEHSQESNGPLISENKKISLYAQIVSINCRTSAYSSVRVQLMAYLKNLLLIENRQHVSFPVEFQDYREQTIELARQFIILVTFNFSVYGSFYLKAVNEG
;
A
#
# COMPACT_ATOMS: atom_id res chain seq x y z
N MET A 1 -7.38 -4.40 3.11
CA MET A 1 -7.40 -3.06 3.75
C MET A 1 -6.17 -2.31 3.30
N ASN A 2 -6.25 -1.03 2.92
CA ASN A 2 -5.06 -0.23 2.62
C ASN A 2 -4.14 -0.22 3.85
N TYR A 3 -2.88 -0.63 3.68
CA TYR A 3 -2.02 -1.01 4.81
C TYR A 3 -1.22 0.15 5.40
N LYS A 4 -1.36 1.35 4.82
CA LYS A 4 -0.81 2.61 5.33
C LYS A 4 -1.75 3.75 4.94
N PHE A 5 -2.00 4.64 5.88
CA PHE A 5 -2.52 5.97 5.60
C PHE A 5 -1.40 6.76 4.91
N HIS A 6 -1.72 7.27 3.72
CA HIS A 6 -0.86 8.17 2.95
C HIS A 6 -1.58 9.50 2.81
N ASP A 7 -0.79 10.56 2.63
CA ASP A 7 -1.34 11.81 2.14
C ASP A 7 -1.89 11.58 0.72
N ARG A 8 -3.11 12.07 0.44
CA ARG A 8 -3.80 11.85 -0.85
C ARG A 8 -3.25 12.72 -1.99
N SER A 9 -2.12 13.41 -1.78
CA SER A 9 -1.42 14.18 -2.81
C SER A 9 -0.67 13.23 -3.76
N THR A 10 -1.38 12.54 -4.64
CA THR A 10 -0.80 11.47 -5.50
C THR A 10 -0.62 11.86 -6.97
N ALA A 11 -0.75 13.14 -7.33
CA ALA A 11 -0.35 13.62 -8.65
C ALA A 11 0.10 15.09 -8.57
N PRO A 12 1.37 15.41 -8.89
CA PRO A 12 1.90 16.78 -8.87
C PRO A 12 1.06 17.76 -9.72
N ASP A 13 0.53 17.28 -10.84
CA ASP A 13 -0.21 18.08 -11.82
C ASP A 13 -1.74 18.03 -11.66
N SER A 14 -2.26 17.44 -10.58
CA SER A 14 -3.71 17.47 -10.37
C SER A 14 -4.19 18.86 -9.97
N PHE A 15 -5.36 19.24 -10.45
CA PHE A 15 -6.05 20.47 -10.04
C PHE A 15 -6.13 20.59 -8.51
N ILE A 16 -6.42 19.49 -7.81
CA ILE A 16 -6.53 19.46 -6.35
C ILE A 16 -5.18 19.81 -5.69
N THR A 17 -4.06 19.30 -6.21
CA THR A 17 -2.72 19.60 -5.70
C THR A 17 -2.38 21.08 -5.89
N GLN A 18 -2.63 21.63 -7.09
CA GLN A 18 -2.38 23.03 -7.39
C GLN A 18 -3.28 23.96 -6.58
N PHE A 19 -4.57 23.64 -6.47
CA PHE A 19 -5.53 24.38 -5.65
C PHE A 19 -5.13 24.37 -4.17
N ASN A 20 -4.78 23.21 -3.61
CA ASN A 20 -4.33 23.11 -2.22
C ASN A 20 -3.05 23.91 -1.97
N LYS A 21 -2.11 23.92 -2.92
CA LYS A 21 -0.91 24.74 -2.84
C LYS A 21 -1.26 26.24 -2.83
N LEU A 22 -2.07 26.70 -3.77
CA LEU A 22 -2.53 28.08 -3.85
C LEU A 22 -3.29 28.52 -2.59
N ALA A 23 -4.17 27.67 -2.06
CA ALA A 23 -4.91 27.95 -0.83
C ALA A 23 -3.97 28.05 0.40
N LYS A 24 -3.00 27.13 0.52
CA LYS A 24 -1.98 27.19 1.57
C LYS A 24 -1.13 28.46 1.45
N ASP A 25 -0.67 28.81 0.25
CA ASP A 25 0.12 30.03 0.02
C ASP A 25 -0.69 31.30 0.33
N ALA A 26 -1.96 31.37 -0.07
CA ALA A 26 -2.85 32.50 0.25
C ALA A 26 -3.06 32.68 1.76
N TYR A 27 -3.16 31.58 2.53
CA TYR A 27 -3.25 31.64 3.99
C TYR A 27 -2.00 32.29 4.61
N TRP A 28 -0.80 31.88 4.19
CA TRP A 28 0.45 32.43 4.73
C TRP A 28 0.69 33.87 4.29
N ASN A 29 0.36 34.23 3.05
CA ASN A 29 0.43 35.61 2.56
C ASN A 29 -0.47 36.54 3.39
N ARG A 30 -1.72 36.11 3.66
CA ARG A 30 -2.64 36.88 4.51
C ARG A 30 -2.11 37.03 5.95
N MET A 31 -1.48 35.99 6.50
CA MET A 31 -0.86 36.08 7.83
C MET A 31 0.30 37.09 7.83
N GLN A 32 1.08 37.14 6.75
CA GLN A 32 2.13 38.13 6.57
C GLN A 32 1.58 39.55 6.47
N ASP A 33 0.47 39.73 5.76
CA ASP A 33 -0.23 41.02 5.66
C ASP A 33 -0.72 41.48 7.04
N GLU A 34 -1.35 40.60 7.83
CA GLU A 34 -1.83 40.93 9.19
C GLU A 34 -0.70 41.36 10.13
N LEU A 35 0.46 40.69 10.05
CA LEU A 35 1.64 41.01 10.84
C LEU A 35 2.37 42.28 10.38
N SER A 36 2.11 42.73 9.14
CA SER A 36 2.70 43.95 8.57
C SER A 36 1.91 45.22 8.89
N LEU A 37 0.70 45.09 9.46
CA LEU A 37 -0.13 46.21 9.89
C LEU A 37 0.54 47.04 11.00
N LYS A 38 0.12 48.30 11.15
CA LYS A 38 0.56 49.21 12.22
C LYS A 38 -0.66 49.70 13.02
N PRO A 39 -0.98 49.11 14.19
CA PRO A 39 -0.28 48.01 14.88
C PRO A 39 -0.54 46.63 14.25
N PRO A 40 0.37 45.65 14.43
CA PRO A 40 0.22 44.31 13.87
C PRO A 40 -0.93 43.52 14.48
N SER A 41 -1.65 42.77 13.65
CA SER A 41 -2.70 41.82 14.06
C SER A 41 -2.12 40.42 14.22
N TYR A 42 -2.47 39.74 15.31
CA TYR A 42 -2.05 38.36 15.59
C TYR A 42 -3.21 37.35 15.49
N ASN A 43 -4.37 37.73 14.93
CA ASN A 43 -5.55 36.88 14.90
C ASN A 43 -5.30 35.53 14.22
N MET A 44 -4.68 35.54 13.04
CA MET A 44 -4.32 34.30 12.35
C MET A 44 -3.27 33.48 13.12
N VAL A 45 -2.30 34.14 13.75
CA VAL A 45 -1.30 33.46 14.59
C VAL A 45 -1.95 32.78 15.79
N ILE A 46 -2.87 33.46 16.47
CA ILE A 46 -3.62 32.91 17.60
C ILE A 46 -4.42 31.68 17.18
N GLN A 47 -5.10 31.75 16.03
CA GLN A 47 -5.83 30.61 15.51
C GLN A 47 -4.88 29.45 15.19
N LEU A 48 -3.75 29.73 14.56
CA LEU A 48 -2.75 28.72 14.25
C LEU A 48 -2.21 28.03 15.52
N ILE A 49 -1.91 28.79 16.58
CA ILE A 49 -1.47 28.23 17.86
C ILE A 49 -2.54 27.31 18.47
N ARG A 50 -3.83 27.65 18.33
CA ARG A 50 -4.93 26.75 18.75
C ARG A 50 -4.96 25.45 17.94
N ASP A 51 -4.79 25.55 16.63
CA ASP A 51 -4.79 24.38 15.74
C ASP A 51 -3.59 23.47 16.02
N ILE A 52 -2.43 24.06 16.31
CA ILE A 52 -1.23 23.34 16.76
C ILE A 52 -1.48 22.64 18.10
N LYS A 53 -2.04 23.35 19.11
CA LYS A 53 -2.43 22.76 20.39
C LYS A 53 -3.39 21.59 20.21
N GLN A 54 -4.40 21.72 19.36
CA GLN A 54 -5.35 20.64 19.10
C GLN A 54 -4.68 19.44 18.42
N SER A 55 -3.73 19.70 17.51
CA SER A 55 -2.93 18.66 16.86
C SER A 55 -2.08 17.87 17.86
N PHE A 56 -1.39 18.55 18.78
CA PHE A 56 -0.67 17.88 19.87
C PHE A 56 -1.60 17.11 20.80
N LYS A 57 -2.76 17.66 21.15
CA LYS A 57 -3.75 16.96 21.97
C LYS A 57 -4.19 15.64 21.33
N SER A 58 -4.44 15.66 20.02
CA SER A 58 -4.79 14.45 19.26
C SER A 58 -3.65 13.44 19.24
N LEU A 59 -2.41 13.89 18.99
CA LEU A 59 -1.22 13.02 18.92
C LEU A 59 -0.86 12.38 20.27
N LEU A 60 -1.06 13.09 21.37
CA LEU A 60 -0.59 12.67 22.71
C LEU A 60 -1.66 11.98 23.57
N ARG A 61 -2.94 12.01 23.15
CA ARG A 61 -4.08 11.47 23.91
C ARG A 61 -3.83 10.02 24.34
N GLY A 62 -3.87 9.77 25.65
CA GLY A 62 -3.74 8.44 26.24
C GLY A 62 -2.32 7.85 26.18
N LYS A 63 -1.31 8.68 25.90
CA LYS A 63 0.09 8.24 25.77
C LYS A 63 1.06 9.02 26.64
N ASN A 64 0.90 10.35 26.72
CA ASN A 64 1.81 11.21 27.46
C ASN A 64 1.08 12.39 28.10
N ASP A 65 0.45 12.11 29.24
CA ASP A 65 -0.34 13.10 29.99
C ASP A 65 0.52 14.27 30.48
N ARG A 66 1.80 14.03 30.76
CA ARG A 66 2.75 15.08 31.14
C ARG A 66 3.01 16.06 29.99
N ALA A 67 3.26 15.56 28.77
CA ALA A 67 3.42 16.41 27.60
C ALA A 67 2.12 17.14 27.23
N LEU A 68 0.96 16.50 27.40
CA LEU A 68 -0.36 17.14 27.22
C LEU A 68 -0.57 18.32 28.18
N TYR A 69 -0.19 18.15 29.44
CA TYR A 69 -0.24 19.23 30.43
C TYR A 69 0.67 20.39 30.01
N THR A 70 1.92 20.09 29.64
CA THR A 70 2.89 21.09 29.14
C THR A 70 2.36 21.86 27.92
N VAL A 71 1.81 21.18 26.92
CA VAL A 71 1.18 21.80 25.74
C VAL A 71 0.03 22.73 26.14
N THR A 72 -0.81 22.29 27.07
CA THR A 72 -2.01 23.03 27.46
C THR A 72 -1.64 24.30 28.23
N LEU A 73 -0.65 24.21 29.12
CA LEU A 73 -0.21 25.31 29.97
C LEU A 73 0.69 26.31 29.22
N LEU A 74 1.68 25.84 28.47
CA LEU A 74 2.72 26.72 27.92
C LEU A 74 2.31 27.42 26.62
N LEU A 75 1.43 26.84 25.81
CA LEU A 75 0.97 27.45 24.56
C LEU A 75 -0.30 28.30 24.75
N ASP A 76 -0.43 29.08 25.83
CA ASP A 76 -1.64 29.88 26.11
C ASP A 76 -1.79 31.06 25.12
N GLU A 77 -2.61 30.86 24.08
CA GLU A 77 -2.82 31.85 23.02
C GLU A 77 -3.44 33.16 23.52
N LYS A 78 -4.05 33.16 24.73
CA LYS A 78 -4.58 34.38 25.37
C LYS A 78 -3.47 35.38 25.69
N GLN A 79 -2.22 34.94 25.79
CA GLN A 79 -1.07 35.83 26.00
C GLN A 79 -0.84 36.79 24.82
N LEU A 80 -1.29 36.42 23.61
CA LEU A 80 -1.23 37.28 22.42
C LEU A 80 -2.43 38.24 22.29
N MET A 81 -3.45 38.11 23.15
CA MET A 81 -4.68 38.93 23.11
C MET A 81 -4.69 40.09 24.10
N ARG A 82 -3.86 40.05 25.17
CA ARG A 82 -3.96 40.96 26.31
C ARG A 82 -3.13 42.23 26.14
N GLY A 83 -3.64 43.26 25.45
CA GLY A 83 -3.16 44.66 25.55
C GLY A 83 -1.64 44.88 25.44
N SER A 84 -0.92 43.96 24.81
CA SER A 84 0.54 43.87 24.84
C SER A 84 1.16 44.86 23.86
N THR A 85 2.31 45.43 24.23
CA THR A 85 3.17 46.16 23.26
C THR A 85 3.65 45.22 22.16
N GLN A 86 3.91 45.75 20.96
CA GLN A 86 4.40 44.99 19.82
C GLN A 86 5.64 44.14 20.14
N VAL A 87 6.58 44.70 20.93
CA VAL A 87 7.80 44.02 21.39
C VAL A 87 7.48 42.75 22.19
N ARG A 88 6.46 42.81 23.06
CA ARG A 88 6.05 41.66 23.88
C ARG A 88 5.44 40.55 23.04
N ASN A 89 4.61 40.88 22.04
CA ASN A 89 3.98 39.87 21.19
C ASN A 89 5.00 39.12 20.32
N VAL A 90 6.03 39.81 19.82
CA VAL A 90 7.15 39.18 19.10
C VAL A 90 7.91 38.21 20.02
N ALA A 91 8.19 38.61 21.26
CA ALA A 91 8.86 37.75 22.23
C ALA A 91 8.03 36.49 22.56
N ILE A 92 6.71 36.64 22.79
CA ILE A 92 5.79 35.52 23.05
C ILE A 92 5.75 34.56 21.85
N LEU A 93 5.67 35.10 20.62
CA LEU A 93 5.66 34.27 19.43
C LEU A 93 6.95 33.44 19.29
N ASN A 94 8.11 34.04 19.55
CA ASN A 94 9.39 33.33 19.54
C ASN A 94 9.46 32.25 20.62
N GLU A 95 8.87 32.49 21.79
CA GLU A 95 8.82 31.47 22.85
C GLU A 95 7.89 30.31 22.47
N PHE A 96 6.71 30.59 21.90
CA PHE A 96 5.81 29.53 21.40
C PHE A 96 6.48 28.70 20.32
N ARG A 97 7.15 29.34 19.36
CA ARG A 97 7.96 28.69 18.32
C ARG A 97 8.99 27.72 18.91
N ARG A 98 9.73 28.16 19.94
CA ARG A 98 10.72 27.34 20.67
C ARG A 98 10.08 26.17 21.41
N ILE A 99 8.97 26.41 22.12
CA ILE A 99 8.23 25.38 22.84
C ILE A 99 7.71 24.31 21.87
N ILE A 100 7.09 24.73 20.77
CA ILE A 100 6.51 23.82 19.76
C ILE A 100 7.61 22.94 19.16
N THR A 101 8.70 23.52 18.69
CA THR A 101 9.80 22.75 18.06
C THR A 101 10.48 21.79 19.04
N ASN A 102 10.58 22.15 20.33
CA ASN A 102 11.08 21.25 21.36
C ASN A 102 10.11 20.10 21.65
N LEU A 103 8.81 20.39 21.75
CA LEU A 103 7.78 19.35 21.91
C LEU A 103 7.74 18.40 20.72
N MET A 104 7.87 18.92 19.49
CA MET A 104 7.96 18.08 18.30
C MET A 104 9.18 17.14 18.39
N GLY A 105 10.36 17.66 18.77
CA GLY A 105 11.55 16.81 18.95
C GLY A 105 11.39 15.71 20.01
N MET A 106 10.50 15.88 20.99
CA MET A 106 10.23 14.84 21.99
C MET A 106 9.22 13.78 21.54
N VAL A 107 8.35 14.11 20.57
CA VAL A 107 7.17 13.30 20.21
C VAL A 107 7.31 12.68 18.82
N CYS A 108 8.16 13.24 17.97
CA CYS A 108 8.44 12.75 16.62
C CYS A 108 9.16 11.39 16.62
N CYS A 109 9.06 10.67 15.50
CA CYS A 109 9.93 9.53 15.23
C CYS A 109 11.35 10.02 14.84
N PRO A 110 12.42 9.22 15.07
CA PRO A 110 13.80 9.63 14.80
C PRO A 110 14.08 10.04 13.34
N ALA A 111 13.30 9.49 12.39
CA ALA A 111 13.42 9.84 10.98
C ALA A 111 13.10 11.32 10.68
N ARG A 112 12.49 12.05 11.62
CA ARG A 112 12.16 13.49 11.48
C ARG A 112 13.14 14.42 12.17
N ASP A 113 14.16 13.90 12.84
CA ASP A 113 15.10 14.74 13.61
C ASP A 113 15.76 15.82 12.75
N GLU A 114 16.12 15.50 11.50
CA GLU A 114 16.68 16.48 10.56
C GLU A 114 15.68 17.60 10.21
N GLU A 115 14.41 17.27 9.98
CA GLU A 115 13.36 18.27 9.72
C GLU A 115 13.14 19.16 10.95
N ILE A 116 13.11 18.59 12.16
CA ILE A 116 12.99 19.36 13.40
C ILE A 116 14.21 20.27 13.61
N MET A 117 15.42 19.81 13.29
CA MET A 117 16.61 20.66 13.35
C MET A 117 16.54 21.83 12.37
N LYS A 118 16.04 21.61 11.14
CA LYS A 118 15.80 22.68 10.17
C LYS A 118 14.81 23.70 10.72
N LEU A 119 13.69 23.26 11.30
CA LEU A 119 12.73 24.15 11.95
C LEU A 119 13.37 24.96 13.07
N LYS A 120 14.19 24.35 13.94
CA LYS A 120 14.87 25.07 15.04
C LYS A 120 15.84 26.15 14.56
N ARG A 121 16.41 26.02 13.36
CA ARG A 121 17.33 27.00 12.75
C ARG A 121 16.64 28.11 11.98
N GLU A 122 15.37 27.91 11.58
CA GLU A 122 14.61 28.89 10.81
C GLU A 122 14.32 30.14 11.66
N THR A 123 14.78 31.29 11.18
CA THR A 123 14.65 32.57 11.87
C THR A 123 13.34 33.27 11.49
N GLU A 124 12.88 33.11 10.26
CA GLU A 124 11.67 33.75 9.75
C GLU A 124 10.41 33.13 10.40
N PRO A 125 9.60 33.91 11.14
CA PRO A 125 8.46 33.38 11.89
C PRO A 125 7.44 32.60 11.07
N ILE A 126 7.07 33.11 9.89
CA ILE A 126 6.00 32.54 9.07
C ILE A 126 6.46 31.23 8.43
N ALA A 127 7.68 31.18 7.91
CA ALA A 127 8.32 30.00 7.33
C ALA A 127 8.47 28.90 8.39
N GLN A 128 8.87 29.26 9.62
CA GLN A 128 8.95 28.27 10.69
C GLN A 128 7.56 27.74 11.07
N LEU A 129 6.55 28.61 11.21
CA LEU A 129 5.16 28.21 11.49
C LEU A 129 4.57 27.32 10.38
N ARG A 130 4.87 27.64 9.12
CA ARG A 130 4.53 26.84 7.95
C ARG A 130 5.15 25.45 8.02
N GLY A 131 6.46 25.38 8.24
CA GLY A 131 7.16 24.11 8.37
C GLY A 131 6.68 23.29 9.58
N ILE A 132 6.37 23.93 10.71
CA ILE A 132 5.76 23.27 11.88
C ILE A 132 4.46 22.56 11.49
N MET A 133 3.56 23.24 10.77
CA MET A 133 2.29 22.65 10.33
C MET A 133 2.50 21.47 9.38
N GLU A 134 3.40 21.62 8.41
CA GLU A 134 3.72 20.56 7.44
C GLU A 134 4.26 19.30 8.17
N VAL A 135 5.12 19.47 9.16
CA VAL A 135 5.63 18.33 9.96
C VAL A 135 4.54 17.75 10.85
N LEU A 136 3.68 18.57 11.48
CA LEU A 136 2.55 18.07 12.28
C LEU A 136 1.55 17.25 11.44
N GLU A 137 1.32 17.61 10.19
CA GLU A 137 0.52 16.80 9.25
C GLU A 137 1.16 15.41 9.06
N LYS A 138 2.47 15.36 8.78
CA LYS A 138 3.21 14.08 8.64
C LYS A 138 3.14 13.23 9.90
N MET A 139 3.32 13.84 11.08
CA MET A 139 3.23 13.15 12.38
C MET A 139 1.88 12.47 12.60
N LYS A 140 0.76 13.07 12.16
CA LYS A 140 -0.57 12.46 12.28
C LYS A 140 -0.67 11.15 11.50
N TYR A 141 -0.11 11.11 10.28
CA TYR A 141 -0.08 9.89 9.46
C TYR A 141 0.83 8.83 10.06
N GLU A 142 2.02 9.22 10.52
CA GLU A 142 2.96 8.32 11.20
C GLU A 142 2.32 7.68 12.43
N MET A 143 1.61 8.46 13.23
CA MET A 143 0.90 7.98 14.41
C MET A 143 -0.24 7.01 14.05
N ALA A 144 -1.06 7.34 13.06
CA ALA A 144 -2.14 6.45 12.61
C ALA A 144 -1.59 5.12 12.09
N ASN A 145 -0.49 5.15 11.35
CA ASN A 145 0.20 3.97 10.85
C ASN A 145 0.83 3.14 11.96
N TYR A 146 1.45 3.79 12.95
CA TYR A 146 2.01 3.13 14.13
C TYR A 146 0.93 2.42 14.95
N LEU A 147 -0.19 3.09 15.22
CA LEU A 147 -1.34 2.50 15.93
C LEU A 147 -1.91 1.31 15.15
N LEU A 148 -2.08 1.44 13.83
CA LEU A 148 -2.54 0.35 12.98
C LEU A 148 -1.57 -0.84 13.00
N ALA A 149 -0.26 -0.60 13.02
CA ALA A 149 0.75 -1.65 13.08
C ALA A 149 0.78 -2.36 14.44
N SER A 150 0.78 -1.60 15.53
CA SER A 150 0.88 -2.13 16.90
C SER A 150 -0.38 -2.88 17.34
N THR A 151 -1.57 -2.44 16.94
CA THR A 151 -2.84 -3.09 17.31
C THR A 151 -3.22 -4.26 16.42
N ARG A 152 -2.59 -4.42 15.25
CA ARG A 152 -2.95 -5.43 14.24
C ARG A 152 -2.98 -6.86 14.79
N ALA A 153 -1.94 -7.25 15.53
CA ALA A 153 -1.84 -8.59 16.08
C ALA A 153 -2.98 -8.89 17.06
N THR A 154 -3.30 -7.93 17.92
CA THR A 154 -4.40 -8.03 18.88
C THR A 154 -5.76 -8.14 18.18
N ILE A 155 -6.04 -7.27 17.21
CA ILE A 155 -7.29 -7.31 16.43
C ILE A 155 -7.43 -8.66 15.70
N MET A 156 -6.34 -9.13 15.08
CA MET A 156 -6.30 -10.41 14.39
C MET A 156 -6.62 -11.57 15.33
N HIS A 157 -6.01 -11.59 16.51
CA HIS A 157 -6.27 -12.62 17.52
C HIS A 157 -7.74 -12.66 17.96
N TYR A 158 -8.34 -11.50 18.25
CA TYR A 158 -9.77 -11.43 18.59
C TYR A 158 -10.67 -11.89 17.44
N SER A 159 -10.34 -11.52 16.20
CA SER A 159 -11.11 -11.94 15.01
C SER A 159 -11.04 -13.46 14.80
N ILE A 160 -9.87 -14.08 14.99
CA ILE A 160 -9.71 -15.54 14.90
C ILE A 160 -10.57 -16.24 15.95
N ASN A 161 -10.53 -15.77 17.20
CA ASN A 161 -11.31 -16.39 18.28
C ASN A 161 -12.80 -16.26 18.07
N TYR A 162 -13.26 -15.07 17.65
CA TYR A 162 -14.66 -14.83 17.33
C TYR A 162 -15.16 -15.75 16.20
N GLU A 163 -14.41 -15.84 15.08
CA GLU A 163 -14.81 -16.73 13.97
C GLU A 163 -14.76 -18.21 14.37
N ARG A 164 -13.81 -18.63 15.22
CA ARG A 164 -13.77 -20.00 15.75
C ARG A 164 -15.01 -20.33 16.58
N GLU A 165 -15.43 -19.41 17.45
CA GLU A 165 -16.61 -19.58 18.28
C GLU A 165 -17.87 -19.69 17.41
N LYS A 166 -18.05 -18.77 16.46
CA LYS A 166 -19.16 -18.82 15.49
C LYS A 166 -19.14 -20.06 14.63
N PHE A 167 -17.97 -20.50 14.20
CA PHE A 167 -17.85 -21.75 13.47
C PHE A 167 -18.25 -22.97 14.31
N SER A 168 -17.92 -22.98 15.61
CA SER A 168 -18.35 -24.02 16.55
C SER A 168 -19.87 -24.06 16.71
N GLU A 169 -20.51 -22.90 16.87
CA GLU A 169 -21.97 -22.76 16.92
C GLU A 169 -22.64 -23.29 15.65
N ILE A 170 -22.14 -22.89 14.48
CA ILE A 170 -22.61 -23.39 13.18
C ILE A 170 -22.47 -24.90 13.15
N ARG A 171 -21.30 -25.45 13.46
CA ARG A 171 -21.10 -26.92 13.46
C ARG A 171 -22.04 -27.67 14.40
N ALA A 172 -22.35 -27.13 15.57
CA ALA A 172 -23.29 -27.74 16.50
C ALA A 172 -24.71 -27.81 15.91
N ALA A 173 -25.18 -26.73 15.28
CA ALA A 173 -26.47 -26.70 14.60
C ALA A 173 -26.48 -27.50 13.28
N PHE A 174 -25.31 -27.65 12.66
CA PHE A 174 -25.15 -28.18 11.31
C PHE A 174 -24.62 -29.63 11.23
N GLY A 175 -24.16 -30.27 12.31
CA GLY A 175 -23.68 -31.66 12.27
C GLY A 175 -22.42 -31.86 11.40
N ARG A 176 -22.02 -33.12 11.13
CA ARG A 176 -20.71 -33.44 10.52
C ARG A 176 -20.58 -33.24 9.01
N LYS A 177 -21.65 -33.29 8.20
CA LYS A 177 -21.57 -33.40 6.72
C LYS A 177 -22.06 -32.19 5.92
N LYS A 178 -22.08 -30.99 6.50
CA LYS A 178 -22.71 -29.82 5.84
C LYS A 178 -21.79 -28.92 4.99
N PHE A 179 -20.54 -29.33 4.73
CA PHE A 179 -19.60 -28.57 3.88
C PHE A 179 -19.09 -29.39 2.67
N PRO A 180 -19.97 -29.79 1.74
CA PRO A 180 -19.60 -30.65 0.61
C PRO A 180 -18.50 -30.04 -0.29
N ASN A 181 -18.53 -28.73 -0.56
CA ASN A 181 -17.54 -28.10 -1.44
C ASN A 181 -16.18 -28.02 -0.77
N THR A 182 -16.16 -27.71 0.54
CA THR A 182 -14.94 -27.71 1.36
C THR A 182 -14.34 -29.10 1.44
N MET A 183 -15.15 -30.15 1.66
CA MET A 183 -14.66 -31.53 1.69
C MET A 183 -14.10 -31.98 0.33
N ALA A 184 -14.82 -31.67 -0.76
CA ALA A 184 -14.35 -31.99 -2.11
C ALA A 184 -13.06 -31.24 -2.45
N TRP A 185 -12.94 -29.98 -2.03
CA TRP A 185 -11.73 -29.18 -2.18
C TRP A 185 -10.56 -29.76 -1.39
N LEU A 186 -10.75 -30.09 -0.11
CA LEU A 186 -9.71 -30.71 0.72
C LEU A 186 -9.18 -31.99 0.07
N LYS A 187 -10.07 -32.91 -0.34
CA LYS A 187 -9.66 -34.17 -0.99
C LYS A 187 -8.81 -33.93 -2.24
N ARG A 188 -9.20 -32.98 -3.10
CA ARG A 188 -8.43 -32.61 -4.30
C ARG A 188 -7.07 -32.03 -3.94
N THR A 189 -7.03 -31.06 -3.03
CA THR A 189 -5.79 -30.37 -2.65
C THR A 189 -4.81 -31.33 -1.97
N LEU A 190 -5.30 -32.29 -1.18
CA LEU A 190 -4.47 -33.31 -0.54
C LEU A 190 -3.89 -34.32 -1.52
N SER A 191 -4.66 -34.76 -2.53
CA SER A 191 -4.14 -35.64 -3.58
C SER A 191 -3.00 -35.01 -4.39
N SER A 192 -2.87 -33.68 -4.35
CA SER A 192 -1.79 -32.93 -4.99
C SER A 192 -0.59 -32.66 -4.08
N ILE A 193 -0.67 -32.93 -2.77
CA ILE A 193 0.39 -32.66 -1.79
C ILE A 193 0.89 -34.00 -1.24
N ASN A 194 1.84 -34.62 -1.95
CA ASN A 194 2.48 -35.89 -1.57
C ASN A 194 3.48 -35.77 -0.39
N SER A 195 3.23 -34.93 0.61
CA SER A 195 4.16 -34.81 1.73
C SER A 195 3.49 -34.41 3.04
N THR A 196 3.89 -35.13 4.08
CA THR A 196 3.62 -35.01 5.53
C THR A 196 4.00 -33.67 6.16
N HIS A 197 4.36 -32.65 5.36
CA HIS A 197 4.79 -31.36 5.87
C HIS A 197 3.80 -30.24 5.51
N SER A 198 3.25 -29.73 6.60
CA SER A 198 2.42 -28.53 6.77
C SER A 198 0.93 -28.73 6.51
N GLY A 199 0.13 -28.50 7.56
CA GLY A 199 -1.29 -28.28 7.46
C GLY A 199 -1.60 -26.96 6.75
N VAL A 200 -1.08 -26.72 5.55
CA VAL A 200 -1.43 -25.53 4.76
C VAL A 200 -2.22 -25.99 3.56
N VAL A 201 -3.54 -25.91 3.67
CA VAL A 201 -4.41 -26.13 2.52
C VAL A 201 -4.25 -24.93 1.58
N LEU A 202 -3.55 -25.15 0.47
CA LEU A 202 -3.36 -24.11 -0.54
C LEU A 202 -4.71 -23.78 -1.17
N ILE A 203 -5.06 -22.50 -1.13
CA ILE A 203 -6.29 -21.98 -1.72
C ILE A 203 -6.17 -22.02 -3.26
N GLN A 204 -6.48 -23.19 -3.82
CA GLN A 204 -6.64 -23.41 -5.25
C GLN A 204 -8.10 -23.21 -5.64
N ILE A 205 -8.46 -21.98 -5.98
CA ILE A 205 -9.82 -21.70 -6.43
C ILE A 205 -9.81 -21.74 -7.96
N GLU A 206 -9.79 -22.95 -8.49
CA GLU A 206 -9.98 -23.15 -9.92
C GLU A 206 -11.41 -22.77 -10.31
N LYS A 207 -11.59 -22.18 -11.50
CA LYS A 207 -12.93 -21.88 -12.04
C LYS A 207 -13.80 -23.13 -12.24
N ARG A 208 -13.19 -24.31 -12.24
CA ARG A 208 -13.86 -25.59 -12.53
C ARG A 208 -14.64 -26.15 -11.34
N TYR A 209 -14.42 -25.62 -10.15
CA TYR A 209 -15.06 -26.13 -8.93
C TYR A 209 -15.76 -25.00 -8.18
N PRO A 210 -16.86 -25.31 -7.46
CA PRO A 210 -17.49 -24.34 -6.57
C PRO A 210 -16.52 -23.90 -5.47
N LEU A 211 -16.70 -22.66 -4.99
CA LEU A 211 -15.91 -22.13 -3.89
C LEU A 211 -16.21 -22.95 -2.60
N PRO A 212 -15.20 -23.32 -1.81
CA PRO A 212 -15.40 -23.89 -0.48
C PRO A 212 -16.24 -22.96 0.39
N GLU A 213 -17.21 -23.52 1.11
CA GLU A 213 -18.13 -22.76 1.97
C GLU A 213 -17.36 -21.96 3.03
N LEU A 214 -16.27 -22.52 3.58
CA LEU A 214 -15.44 -21.86 4.59
C LEU A 214 -14.52 -20.76 4.01
N LEU A 215 -14.59 -20.50 2.71
CA LEU A 215 -13.92 -19.39 2.03
C LEU A 215 -14.91 -18.32 1.54
N GLU A 216 -16.22 -18.49 1.74
CA GLU A 216 -17.25 -17.54 1.26
C GLU A 216 -17.10 -16.14 1.88
N ILE A 217 -16.73 -16.06 3.16
CA ILE A 217 -16.47 -14.77 3.84
C ILE A 217 -15.34 -13.99 3.13
N ASP A 218 -14.36 -14.70 2.58
CA ASP A 218 -13.22 -14.14 1.87
C ASP A 218 -13.39 -14.14 0.34
N ALA A 219 -14.56 -14.52 -0.20
CA ALA A 219 -14.78 -14.68 -1.64
C ALA A 219 -14.36 -13.46 -2.46
N GLY A 220 -14.74 -12.26 -2.02
CA GLY A 220 -14.36 -11.01 -2.68
C GLY A 220 -12.85 -10.76 -2.68
N ARG A 221 -12.17 -11.06 -1.56
CA ARG A 221 -10.70 -10.92 -1.46
C ARG A 221 -9.97 -11.92 -2.37
N LEU A 222 -10.52 -13.12 -2.49
CA LEU A 222 -10.00 -14.18 -3.36
C LEU A 222 -10.16 -13.85 -4.83
N VAL A 223 -11.29 -13.25 -5.23
CA VAL A 223 -11.48 -12.72 -6.59
C VAL A 223 -10.45 -11.63 -6.90
N GLN A 224 -10.28 -10.67 -5.99
CA GLN A 224 -9.28 -9.60 -6.14
C GLN A 224 -7.85 -10.15 -6.28
N LEU A 225 -7.47 -11.13 -5.45
CA LEU A 225 -6.16 -11.78 -5.52
C LEU A 225 -5.94 -12.48 -6.87
N LYS A 226 -6.96 -13.19 -7.37
CA LYS A 226 -6.88 -13.85 -8.69
C LYS A 226 -6.68 -12.85 -9.82
N GLU A 227 -7.40 -11.73 -9.77
CA GLU A 227 -7.29 -10.68 -10.78
C GLU A 227 -5.92 -10.02 -10.74
N GLN A 228 -5.42 -9.68 -9.55
CA GLN A 228 -4.05 -9.17 -9.37
C GLN A 228 -3.00 -10.15 -9.91
N MET A 229 -3.14 -11.44 -9.57
CA MET A 229 -2.25 -12.49 -10.04
C MET A 229 -2.29 -12.60 -11.57
N PHE A 230 -3.49 -12.56 -12.16
CA PHE A 230 -3.65 -12.59 -13.60
C PHE A 230 -2.95 -11.41 -14.27
N ARG A 231 -3.16 -10.18 -13.77
CA ARG A 231 -2.49 -8.98 -14.29
C ARG A 231 -0.97 -9.10 -14.23
N LEU A 232 -0.42 -9.47 -13.07
CA LEU A 232 1.04 -9.62 -12.90
C LEU A 232 1.62 -10.68 -13.83
N CYS A 233 0.99 -11.86 -13.92
CA CYS A 233 1.44 -12.91 -14.82
C CYS A 233 1.32 -12.49 -16.29
N ALA A 234 0.29 -11.73 -16.68
CA ALA A 234 0.16 -11.22 -18.04
C ALA A 234 1.27 -10.22 -18.38
N CYS A 235 1.54 -9.24 -17.50
CA CYS A 235 2.62 -8.28 -17.69
C CYS A 235 4.01 -8.96 -17.78
N ALA A 236 4.30 -9.91 -16.89
CA ALA A 236 5.55 -10.67 -16.93
C ALA A 236 5.66 -11.58 -18.18
N ALA A 237 4.57 -12.24 -18.59
CA ALA A 237 4.55 -13.02 -19.83
C ALA A 237 4.75 -12.15 -21.08
N SER A 238 4.13 -10.96 -21.13
CA SER A 238 4.33 -10.00 -22.21
C SER A 238 5.78 -9.50 -22.27
N MET A 239 6.44 -9.30 -21.12
CA MET A 239 7.87 -8.99 -21.07
C MET A 239 8.71 -10.14 -21.62
N GLN A 240 8.45 -11.39 -21.22
CA GLN A 240 9.17 -12.55 -21.76
C GLN A 240 9.00 -12.71 -23.28
N ILE A 241 7.78 -12.55 -23.79
CA ILE A 241 7.50 -12.60 -25.23
C ILE A 241 8.28 -11.49 -25.95
N THR A 242 8.27 -10.27 -25.39
CA THR A 242 9.00 -9.12 -25.93
C THR A 242 10.50 -9.37 -25.97
N PHE A 243 11.10 -9.85 -24.88
CA PHE A 243 12.53 -10.14 -24.81
C PHE A 243 12.96 -11.24 -25.77
N LYS A 244 12.12 -12.25 -25.98
CA LYS A 244 12.39 -13.31 -26.96
C LYS A 244 12.41 -12.76 -28.39
N SER A 245 11.53 -11.81 -28.72
CA SER A 245 11.46 -11.22 -30.06
C SER A 245 12.47 -10.07 -30.27
N VAL A 246 12.79 -9.32 -29.22
CA VAL A 246 13.71 -8.16 -29.24
C VAL A 246 14.66 -8.24 -28.03
N PRO A 247 15.72 -9.07 -28.11
CA PRO A 247 16.63 -9.30 -26.98
C PRO A 247 17.38 -8.06 -26.49
N SER A 248 17.58 -7.06 -27.37
CA SER A 248 18.29 -5.83 -27.02
C SER A 248 17.58 -4.98 -25.97
N ILE A 249 16.28 -5.20 -25.71
CA ILE A 249 15.55 -4.51 -24.65
C ILE A 249 15.97 -5.00 -23.25
N VAL A 250 16.46 -6.25 -23.12
CA VAL A 250 16.78 -6.86 -21.81
C VAL A 250 17.80 -6.06 -21.01
N THR A 251 18.81 -5.52 -21.69
CA THR A 251 19.88 -4.71 -21.12
C THR A 251 19.61 -3.20 -21.22
N HIS A 252 18.51 -2.79 -21.85
CA HIS A 252 18.21 -1.40 -22.12
C HIS A 252 17.50 -0.72 -20.95
N PRO A 253 17.78 0.57 -20.66
CA PRO A 253 17.08 1.33 -19.61
C PRO A 253 15.55 1.36 -19.79
N ARG A 254 15.08 1.26 -21.04
CA ARG A 254 13.63 1.19 -21.37
C ARG A 254 12.92 0.00 -20.72
N ARG A 255 13.62 -1.07 -20.33
CA ARG A 255 13.02 -2.23 -19.65
C ARG A 255 12.16 -1.84 -18.45
N GLN A 256 12.68 -0.98 -17.59
CA GLN A 256 11.98 -0.53 -16.39
C GLN A 256 10.78 0.36 -16.74
N HIS A 257 10.94 1.25 -17.73
CA HIS A 257 9.86 2.11 -18.20
C HIS A 257 8.71 1.29 -18.82
N LEU A 258 9.03 0.29 -19.64
CA LEU A 258 8.05 -0.62 -20.22
C LEU A 258 7.29 -1.37 -19.12
N ALA A 259 7.98 -1.93 -18.12
CA ALA A 259 7.31 -2.61 -16.99
C ALA A 259 6.32 -1.68 -16.24
N ALA A 260 6.71 -0.42 -16.02
CA ALA A 260 5.81 0.57 -15.43
C ALA A 260 4.59 0.85 -16.33
N GLN A 261 4.78 1.03 -17.64
CA GLN A 261 3.69 1.21 -18.60
C GLN A 261 2.74 0.00 -18.64
N LEU A 262 3.27 -1.24 -18.62
CA LEU A 262 2.44 -2.45 -18.60
C LEU A 262 1.60 -2.54 -17.33
N THR A 263 2.19 -2.15 -16.19
CA THR A 263 1.47 -2.07 -14.92
C THR A 263 0.29 -1.11 -15.03
N ILE A 264 0.54 0.11 -15.54
CA ILE A 264 -0.48 1.15 -15.75
C ILE A 264 -1.58 0.67 -16.71
N ALA A 265 -1.20 0.05 -17.83
CA ALA A 265 -2.13 -0.49 -18.82
C ALA A 265 -3.01 -1.62 -18.25
N SER A 266 -2.54 -2.33 -17.21
CA SER A 266 -3.31 -3.40 -16.57
C SER A 266 -4.25 -2.91 -15.46
N THR A 267 -4.00 -1.74 -14.86
CA THR A 267 -4.56 -1.37 -13.54
C THR A 267 -6.08 -1.34 -13.44
N ASN A 268 -6.81 -0.98 -14.52
CA ASN A 268 -8.27 -0.89 -14.45
C ASN A 268 -8.99 -2.19 -14.84
N PHE A 269 -8.27 -3.28 -15.15
CA PHE A 269 -8.89 -4.60 -15.30
C PHE A 269 -9.21 -5.22 -13.94
N PRO A 270 -10.41 -5.79 -13.72
CA PRO A 270 -11.52 -5.93 -14.67
C PRO A 270 -12.62 -4.85 -14.55
N VAL A 271 -12.38 -3.76 -13.82
CA VAL A 271 -13.38 -2.73 -13.50
C VAL A 271 -13.85 -1.95 -14.74
N LYS A 272 -12.92 -1.50 -15.59
CA LYS A 272 -13.24 -0.66 -16.76
C LYS A 272 -13.20 -1.40 -18.10
N TYR A 273 -12.45 -2.49 -18.17
CA TYR A 273 -12.25 -3.24 -19.40
C TYR A 273 -12.05 -4.72 -19.12
N ASN A 274 -12.35 -5.53 -20.14
CA ASN A 274 -12.20 -6.98 -20.09
C ASN A 274 -10.75 -7.44 -20.35
N GLN A 275 -10.51 -8.76 -20.29
CA GLN A 275 -9.19 -9.34 -20.49
C GLN A 275 -8.60 -9.03 -21.88
N SER A 276 -9.43 -9.07 -22.94
CA SER A 276 -8.97 -8.83 -24.31
C SER A 276 -8.51 -7.40 -24.50
N GLU A 277 -9.29 -6.44 -24.00
CA GLU A 277 -8.94 -5.01 -24.01
C GLU A 277 -7.68 -4.72 -23.18
N MET A 278 -7.53 -5.34 -22.01
CA MET A 278 -6.31 -5.22 -21.21
C MET A 278 -5.08 -5.66 -22.01
N LEU A 279 -5.14 -6.83 -22.66
CA LEU A 279 -4.03 -7.36 -23.44
C LEU A 279 -3.72 -6.51 -24.67
N LYS A 280 -4.75 -5.91 -25.31
CA LYS A 280 -4.55 -4.92 -26.38
C LYS A 280 -3.82 -3.68 -25.86
N ASN A 281 -4.21 -3.14 -24.71
CA ASN A 281 -3.55 -1.98 -24.09
C ASN A 281 -2.08 -2.29 -23.75
N ILE A 282 -1.82 -3.45 -23.13
CA ILE A 282 -0.46 -3.94 -22.85
C ILE A 282 0.34 -4.04 -24.16
N CYS A 283 -0.25 -4.60 -25.20
CA CYS A 283 0.41 -4.74 -26.49
C CYS A 283 0.73 -3.39 -27.14
N SER A 284 -0.16 -2.40 -27.05
CA SER A 284 0.09 -1.06 -27.55
C SER A 284 1.30 -0.43 -26.88
N CYS A 285 1.45 -0.58 -25.55
CA CYS A 285 2.65 -0.13 -24.83
C CYS A 285 3.92 -0.84 -25.30
N VAL A 286 3.86 -2.17 -25.50
CA VAL A 286 5.00 -2.94 -26.03
C VAL A 286 5.41 -2.45 -27.42
N VAL A 287 4.45 -2.31 -28.35
CA VAL A 287 4.73 -1.88 -29.72
C VAL A 287 5.29 -0.45 -29.76
N ALA A 288 4.76 0.46 -28.94
CA ALA A 288 5.29 1.82 -28.81
C ALA A 288 6.74 1.80 -28.30
N SER A 289 7.01 1.08 -27.21
CA SER A 289 8.35 0.98 -26.62
C SER A 289 9.39 0.38 -27.56
N ILE A 290 9.01 -0.66 -28.31
CA ILE A 290 9.85 -1.32 -29.33
C ILE A 290 10.11 -0.37 -30.51
N THR A 291 9.08 0.35 -30.98
CA THR A 291 9.20 1.27 -32.12
C THR A 291 10.13 2.42 -31.81
N GLU A 292 9.96 3.05 -30.65
CA GLU A 292 10.85 4.10 -30.19
C GLU A 292 12.29 3.57 -29.95
N HIS A 293 12.47 2.32 -29.47
CA HIS A 293 13.80 1.70 -29.32
C HIS A 293 14.48 1.49 -30.68
N SER A 294 13.69 1.19 -31.73
CA SER A 294 14.18 1.08 -33.11
C SER A 294 14.67 2.42 -33.69
N GLN A 295 14.17 3.54 -33.18
CA GLN A 295 14.46 4.89 -33.70
C GLN A 295 15.71 5.52 -33.08
N GLU A 296 16.26 4.93 -32.02
CA GLU A 296 17.51 5.39 -31.41
C GLU A 296 18.73 5.12 -32.29
N SER A 297 19.81 5.89 -32.11
CA SER A 297 21.01 5.82 -32.96
C SER A 297 21.67 4.44 -33.04
N ASN A 298 21.44 3.56 -32.04
CA ASN A 298 21.89 2.16 -31.99
C ASN A 298 20.72 1.16 -31.87
N GLY A 299 19.53 1.56 -32.33
CA GLY A 299 18.31 0.77 -32.24
C GLY A 299 18.34 -0.49 -33.12
N PRO A 300 17.73 -1.61 -32.68
CA PRO A 300 17.61 -2.80 -33.51
C PRO A 300 16.64 -2.56 -34.67
N LEU A 301 16.93 -3.14 -35.85
CA LEU A 301 15.96 -3.13 -36.95
C LEU A 301 14.78 -4.07 -36.64
N ILE A 302 13.59 -3.50 -36.45
CA ILE A 302 12.35 -4.24 -36.18
C ILE A 302 11.46 -4.19 -37.41
N SER A 303 11.26 -5.34 -38.07
CA SER A 303 10.35 -5.46 -39.20
C SER A 303 8.88 -5.40 -38.76
N GLU A 304 8.00 -4.92 -39.65
CA GLU A 304 6.54 -4.90 -39.39
C GLU A 304 5.98 -6.30 -39.13
N ASN A 305 6.50 -7.33 -39.80
CA ASN A 305 6.12 -8.72 -39.55
C ASN A 305 6.41 -9.15 -38.09
N LYS A 306 7.50 -8.66 -37.48
CA LYS A 306 7.80 -8.93 -36.06
C LYS A 306 6.79 -8.23 -35.15
N LYS A 307 6.39 -6.98 -35.46
CA LYS A 307 5.37 -6.24 -34.68
C LYS A 307 4.01 -6.94 -34.74
N ILE A 308 3.59 -7.41 -35.92
CA ILE A 308 2.34 -8.17 -36.11
C ILE A 308 2.38 -9.48 -35.34
N SER A 309 3.50 -10.22 -35.41
CA SER A 309 3.67 -11.48 -34.67
C SER A 309 3.61 -11.27 -33.15
N LEU A 310 4.29 -10.24 -32.65
CA LEU A 310 4.25 -9.84 -31.23
C LEU A 310 2.83 -9.49 -30.79
N TYR A 311 2.10 -8.74 -31.61
CA TYR A 311 0.72 -8.39 -31.34
C TYR A 311 -0.17 -9.62 -31.19
N ALA A 312 -0.09 -10.55 -32.14
CA ALA A 312 -0.86 -11.79 -32.10
C ALA A 312 -0.52 -12.64 -30.85
N GLN A 313 0.77 -12.72 -30.47
CA GLN A 313 1.21 -13.48 -29.29
C GLN A 313 0.73 -12.86 -27.97
N ILE A 314 0.77 -11.53 -27.84
CA ILE A 314 0.38 -10.84 -26.60
C ILE A 314 -1.14 -10.81 -26.43
N VAL A 315 -1.89 -10.49 -27.48
CA VAL A 315 -3.36 -10.41 -27.42
C VAL A 315 -4.01 -11.79 -27.21
N SER A 316 -3.33 -12.87 -27.60
CA SER A 316 -3.79 -14.24 -27.38
C SER A 316 -3.41 -14.83 -26.02
N ILE A 317 -2.75 -14.06 -25.12
CA ILE A 317 -2.34 -14.56 -23.79
C ILE A 317 -3.55 -15.08 -23.01
N ASN A 318 -3.46 -16.35 -22.62
CA ASN A 318 -4.44 -17.03 -21.78
C ASN A 318 -3.75 -18.12 -20.93
N CYS A 319 -4.53 -18.87 -20.16
CA CYS A 319 -4.02 -19.89 -19.25
C CYS A 319 -3.24 -21.03 -19.93
N ARG A 320 -3.42 -21.23 -21.25
CA ARG A 320 -2.71 -22.22 -22.07
C ARG A 320 -1.47 -21.67 -22.76
N THR A 321 -1.28 -20.35 -22.81
CA THR A 321 -0.08 -19.74 -23.40
C THR A 321 1.14 -20.15 -22.59
N SER A 322 2.17 -20.72 -23.25
CA SER A 322 3.33 -21.28 -22.57
C SER A 322 4.04 -20.27 -21.65
N ALA A 323 4.31 -19.06 -22.15
CA ALA A 323 4.91 -17.96 -21.37
C ALA A 323 4.09 -17.63 -20.11
N TYR A 324 2.77 -17.48 -20.25
CA TYR A 324 1.88 -17.20 -19.11
C TYR A 324 1.85 -18.37 -18.12
N SER A 325 1.72 -19.60 -18.62
CA SER A 325 1.64 -20.80 -17.79
C SER A 325 2.91 -21.00 -16.96
N SER A 326 4.09 -20.77 -17.55
CA SER A 326 5.39 -20.87 -16.89
C SER A 326 5.52 -19.85 -15.76
N VAL A 327 5.28 -18.57 -16.07
CA VAL A 327 5.31 -17.46 -15.11
C VAL A 327 4.34 -17.71 -13.94
N ARG A 328 3.13 -18.19 -14.24
CA ARG A 328 2.13 -18.51 -13.22
C ARG A 328 2.57 -19.67 -12.31
N VAL A 329 3.20 -20.71 -12.86
CA VAL A 329 3.74 -21.82 -12.07
C VAL A 329 4.83 -21.33 -11.10
N GLN A 330 5.74 -20.48 -11.57
CA GLN A 330 6.79 -19.92 -10.71
C GLN A 330 6.22 -19.03 -9.60
N LEU A 331 5.22 -18.21 -9.91
CA LEU A 331 4.53 -17.41 -8.89
C LEU A 331 3.86 -18.30 -7.84
N MET A 332 3.14 -19.35 -8.27
CA MET A 332 2.52 -20.29 -7.33
C MET A 332 3.53 -21.05 -6.48
N ALA A 333 4.67 -21.43 -7.06
CA ALA A 333 5.76 -22.06 -6.33
C ALA A 333 6.34 -21.11 -5.26
N TYR A 334 6.56 -19.84 -5.62
CA TYR A 334 7.00 -18.81 -4.68
C TYR A 334 6.01 -18.62 -3.53
N LEU A 335 4.72 -18.47 -3.83
CA LEU A 335 3.66 -18.33 -2.82
C LEU A 335 3.56 -19.55 -1.89
N LYS A 336 3.68 -20.75 -2.45
CA LYS A 336 3.71 -22.00 -1.69
C LYS A 336 4.92 -22.02 -0.76
N ASN A 337 6.12 -21.76 -1.27
CA ASN A 337 7.35 -21.80 -0.47
C ASN A 337 7.34 -20.78 0.69
N LEU A 338 6.73 -19.61 0.50
CA LEU A 338 6.54 -18.62 1.58
C LEU A 338 5.64 -19.10 2.73
N LEU A 339 4.74 -20.05 2.46
CA LEU A 339 3.87 -20.65 3.47
C LEU A 339 4.53 -21.86 4.16
N LEU A 340 5.39 -22.58 3.44
CA LEU A 340 6.02 -23.82 3.92
C LEU A 340 7.31 -23.61 4.71
N ILE A 341 8.11 -22.61 4.32
CA ILE A 341 9.44 -22.39 4.89
C ILE A 341 9.33 -21.46 6.11
N GLU A 342 9.80 -21.93 7.26
CA GLU A 342 9.77 -21.18 8.53
C GLU A 342 10.53 -19.85 8.42
N ASN A 343 11.74 -19.88 7.86
CA ASN A 343 12.51 -18.68 7.59
C ASN A 343 12.27 -18.16 6.16
N ARG A 344 11.31 -17.25 6.04
CA ARG A 344 10.92 -16.64 4.76
C ARG A 344 12.05 -15.89 4.04
N GLN A 345 13.13 -15.52 4.72
CA GLN A 345 14.29 -14.86 4.10
C GLN A 345 15.04 -15.78 3.13
N HIS A 346 14.94 -17.10 3.31
CA HIS A 346 15.57 -18.09 2.43
C HIS A 346 14.72 -18.43 1.19
N VAL A 347 13.54 -17.83 1.03
CA VAL A 347 12.69 -18.09 -0.13
C VAL A 347 13.17 -17.26 -1.32
N SER A 348 13.73 -17.95 -2.32
CA SER A 348 14.18 -17.32 -3.56
C SER A 348 13.04 -16.60 -4.29
N PHE A 349 13.30 -15.35 -4.66
CA PHE A 349 12.34 -14.54 -5.43
C PHE A 349 12.36 -14.94 -6.92
N PRO A 350 11.20 -15.13 -7.57
CA PRO A 350 11.13 -15.55 -8.97
C PRO A 350 11.64 -14.45 -9.91
N VAL A 351 12.63 -14.79 -10.75
CA VAL A 351 13.33 -13.84 -11.63
C VAL A 351 12.40 -13.21 -12.67
N GLU A 352 11.36 -13.94 -13.07
CA GLU A 352 10.33 -13.49 -14.01
C GLU A 352 9.57 -12.24 -13.53
N PHE A 353 9.56 -12.01 -12.21
CA PHE A 353 8.89 -10.88 -11.57
C PHE A 353 9.85 -9.81 -11.05
N GLN A 354 11.12 -9.84 -11.47
CA GLN A 354 12.12 -8.87 -10.99
C GLN A 354 11.69 -7.43 -11.24
N ASP A 355 11.08 -7.15 -12.40
CA ASP A 355 10.57 -5.83 -12.79
C ASP A 355 9.26 -5.46 -12.06
N TYR A 356 8.65 -6.42 -11.34
CA TYR A 356 7.37 -6.29 -10.62
C TYR A 356 7.51 -6.68 -9.14
N ARG A 357 8.69 -6.45 -8.56
CA ARG A 357 9.05 -6.95 -7.23
C ARG A 357 8.07 -6.50 -6.14
N GLU A 358 7.78 -5.20 -6.09
CA GLU A 358 6.92 -4.62 -5.05
C GLU A 358 5.49 -5.17 -5.13
N GLN A 359 4.92 -5.22 -6.34
CA GLN A 359 3.58 -5.73 -6.59
C GLN A 359 3.48 -7.22 -6.26
N THR A 360 4.54 -7.99 -6.56
CA THR A 360 4.61 -9.43 -6.27
C THR A 360 4.71 -9.70 -4.77
N ILE A 361 5.51 -8.92 -4.04
CA ILE A 361 5.63 -9.01 -2.58
C ILE A 361 4.28 -8.67 -1.92
N GLU A 362 3.60 -7.62 -2.40
CA GLU A 362 2.31 -7.21 -1.85
C GLU A 362 1.22 -8.27 -2.11
N LEU A 363 1.17 -8.84 -3.33
CA LEU A 363 0.28 -9.96 -3.64
C LEU A 363 0.56 -11.16 -2.74
N ALA A 364 1.84 -11.52 -2.57
CA ALA A 364 2.23 -12.63 -1.71
C ALA A 364 1.82 -12.41 -0.26
N ARG A 365 1.99 -11.19 0.24
CA ARG A 365 1.59 -10.82 1.59
C ARG A 365 0.08 -10.93 1.79
N GLN A 366 -0.73 -10.44 0.84
CA GLN A 366 -2.19 -10.56 0.89
C GLN A 366 -2.63 -12.03 0.87
N PHE A 367 -2.02 -12.84 -0.01
CA PHE A 367 -2.27 -14.28 -0.10
C PHE A 367 -1.93 -15.00 1.21
N ILE A 368 -0.75 -14.75 1.79
CA ILE A 368 -0.32 -15.38 3.05
C ILE A 368 -1.32 -15.05 4.16
N ILE A 369 -1.68 -13.78 4.33
CA ILE A 369 -2.60 -13.37 5.40
C ILE A 369 -3.93 -14.12 5.29
N LEU A 370 -4.47 -14.24 4.07
CA LEU A 370 -5.75 -14.90 3.85
C LEU A 370 -5.66 -16.39 4.16
N VAL A 371 -4.62 -17.07 3.65
CA VAL A 371 -4.41 -18.51 3.89
C VAL A 371 -4.16 -18.78 5.38
N THR A 372 -3.29 -18.01 6.04
CA THR A 372 -2.97 -18.24 7.45
C THR A 372 -4.13 -17.89 8.37
N PHE A 373 -4.93 -16.87 8.05
CA PHE A 373 -6.14 -16.55 8.79
C PHE A 373 -7.17 -17.67 8.68
N ASN A 374 -7.48 -18.10 7.45
CA ASN A 374 -8.42 -19.18 7.20
C ASN A 374 -7.98 -20.47 7.91
N PHE A 375 -6.69 -20.81 7.83
CA PHE A 375 -6.15 -21.97 8.55
C PHE A 375 -6.17 -21.78 10.07
N SER A 376 -5.94 -20.56 10.58
CA SER A 376 -6.05 -20.29 12.02
C SER A 376 -7.47 -20.51 12.52
N VAL A 377 -8.49 -20.16 11.74
CA VAL A 377 -9.90 -20.37 12.12
C VAL A 377 -10.32 -21.82 11.94
N TYR A 378 -10.14 -22.38 10.75
CA TYR A 378 -10.74 -23.67 10.33
C TYR A 378 -9.75 -24.84 10.29
N GLY A 379 -8.46 -24.62 10.55
CA GLY A 379 -7.40 -25.61 10.35
C GLY A 379 -7.58 -26.89 11.18
N SER A 380 -8.07 -26.78 12.42
CA SER A 380 -8.37 -27.95 13.25
C SER A 380 -9.48 -28.82 12.65
N PHE A 381 -10.45 -28.21 11.97
CA PHE A 381 -11.49 -28.90 11.23
C PHE A 381 -10.92 -29.53 9.96
N TYR A 382 -10.09 -28.82 9.20
CA TYR A 382 -9.43 -29.37 8.02
C TYR A 382 -8.63 -30.63 8.37
N LEU A 383 -7.79 -30.57 9.40
CA LEU A 383 -6.97 -31.72 9.82
C LEU A 383 -7.82 -32.92 10.26
N LYS A 384 -8.92 -32.71 10.99
CA LYS A 384 -9.85 -33.80 11.35
C LYS A 384 -10.55 -34.38 10.12
N ALA A 385 -11.03 -33.52 9.23
CA ALA A 385 -11.67 -33.92 7.99
C ALA A 385 -10.76 -34.73 7.06
N VAL A 386 -9.44 -34.48 7.11
CA VAL A 386 -8.42 -35.27 6.41
C VAL A 386 -8.24 -36.66 7.03
N ASN A 387 -8.21 -36.76 8.36
CA ASN A 387 -7.94 -38.02 9.05
C ASN A 387 -9.16 -38.97 9.08
N GLU A 388 -10.38 -38.45 8.94
CA GLU A 388 -11.63 -39.21 8.99
C GLU A 388 -12.15 -39.68 7.62
N GLY A 389 -11.52 -39.28 6.50
CA GLY A 389 -12.02 -39.52 5.14
C GLY A 389 -10.99 -40.15 4.22
#